data_AF-A0A961GPQ6-F1
#
_entry.id   AF-A0A961GPQ6-F1
#
_cell.length_a   1.000
_cell.length_b   1.000
_cell.length_c   1.000
_cell.angle_alpha   90.00
_cell.angle_beta   90.00
_cell.angle_gamma   90.00
#
_symmetry.space_group_name_H-M   'P 1'
#
loop_
_entity.id
_entity.type
_entity.pdbx_description
1 polymer ?
#
loop_
_entity_poly.entity_id
_entity_poly.type
_entity_poly.pdbx_seq_one_letter_code
_entity_poly.pdbx_strand_id
1 'polypeptide(L)'
;MSTWGTGLEGQRLPGHRVVITEQTRRGRSNRHTFVIGHDGQWATEPDLPKLLERTAAAGYGRPGRPADLARAGMLRRPLPATVTLSTGATVSAGALTVILDALAGDGRHRVDVADVKRVVSQLGPRLAALADLPDGDTRHAAERAVHQQILSRCTSV
;
A
#
# COMPACT_ATOMS: atom_id res chain seq x y z
N MET A 1 24.88 9.30 -0.20
CA MET A 1 23.55 9.80 -0.61
C MET A 1 22.68 8.57 -0.88
N SER A 2 22.01 8.03 0.14
CA SER A 2 21.35 6.72 0.05
C SER A 2 20.17 6.65 1.01
N THR A 3 18.97 7.03 0.58
CA THR A 3 17.74 6.88 1.40
C THR A 3 16.50 6.70 0.53
N TRP A 4 16.01 5.45 0.48
CA TRP A 4 14.62 5.13 0.18
C TRP A 4 14.01 4.77 1.54
N GLY A 5 13.38 5.75 2.19
CA GLY A 5 13.18 5.79 3.64
C GLY A 5 14.50 6.06 4.37
N THR A 6 14.57 7.13 5.17
CA THR A 6 15.76 7.44 5.96
C THR A 6 16.02 6.30 6.95
N GLY A 7 17.02 5.45 6.67
CA GLY A 7 17.40 4.29 7.51
C GLY A 7 17.05 2.89 6.98
N LEU A 8 16.61 2.73 5.71
CA LEU A 8 16.13 1.43 5.19
C LEU A 8 16.88 0.85 3.98
N GLU A 9 17.95 1.46 3.49
CA GLU A 9 18.81 0.90 2.42
C GLU A 9 18.06 0.37 1.16
N GLY A 10 16.89 0.92 0.82
CA GLY A 10 16.09 0.42 -0.31
C GLY A 10 15.28 -0.85 -0.04
N GLN A 11 15.20 -1.28 1.22
CA GLN A 11 14.41 -2.42 1.63
C GLN A 11 12.98 -2.00 2.03
N ARG A 12 11.99 -2.72 1.51
CA ARG A 12 10.59 -2.60 1.93
C ARG A 12 10.47 -3.15 3.35
N LEU A 13 9.95 -2.35 4.29
CA LEU A 13 9.73 -2.81 5.67
C LEU A 13 8.58 -3.82 5.72
N PRO A 14 8.84 -5.10 6.05
CA PRO A 14 7.77 -6.08 6.25
C PRO A 14 6.85 -5.62 7.38
N GLY A 15 5.54 -5.78 7.19
CA GLY A 15 4.53 -5.38 8.17
C GLY A 15 4.19 -3.89 8.18
N HIS A 16 4.76 -3.07 7.28
CA HIS A 16 4.28 -1.69 7.10
C HIS A 16 2.84 -1.72 6.60
N ARG A 17 1.98 -0.89 7.22
CA ARG A 17 0.55 -0.87 6.96
C ARG A 17 0.13 0.50 6.40
N VAL A 18 -0.60 0.46 5.29
CA VAL A 18 -1.29 1.63 4.73
C VAL A 18 -2.79 1.37 4.75
N VAL A 19 -3.51 2.35 5.26
CA VAL A 19 -4.96 2.31 5.41
C VAL A 19 -5.55 3.36 4.50
N ILE A 20 -6.30 2.90 3.50
CA ILE A 20 -7.07 3.78 2.62
C ILE A 20 -8.46 3.92 3.21
N THR A 21 -8.82 5.13 3.62
CA THR A 21 -10.14 5.43 4.22
C THR A 21 -10.99 6.27 3.29
N GLU A 22 -12.30 6.11 3.41
CA GLU A 22 -13.28 6.97 2.77
C GLU A 22 -14.36 7.33 3.77
N GLN A 23 -14.64 8.63 3.93
CA GLN A 23 -15.82 9.09 4.65
C GLN A 23 -17.03 9.13 3.71
N THR A 24 -18.04 8.33 4.00
CA THR A 24 -19.31 8.40 3.26
C THR A 24 -20.16 9.57 3.76
N ARG A 25 -21.08 10.07 2.91
CA ARG A 25 -22.04 11.13 3.26
C ARG A 25 -22.89 10.85 4.51
N ARG A 26 -23.00 9.58 4.92
CA ARG A 26 -23.77 9.12 6.09
C ARG A 26 -22.90 8.93 7.35
N GLY A 27 -21.66 9.43 7.34
CA GLY A 27 -20.71 9.31 8.46
C GLY A 27 -20.10 7.91 8.63
N ARG A 28 -20.47 6.92 7.80
CA ARG A 28 -19.82 5.61 7.80
C ARG A 28 -18.46 5.71 7.12
N SER A 29 -17.41 5.20 7.76
CA SER A 29 -16.09 5.08 7.13
C SER A 29 -15.95 3.73 6.46
N ASN A 30 -15.65 3.71 5.16
CA ASN A 30 -15.15 2.51 4.50
C ASN A 30 -13.63 2.49 4.60
N ARG A 31 -13.06 1.31 4.85
CA ARG A 31 -11.62 1.16 5.10
C ARG A 31 -11.09 -0.02 4.30
N HIS A 32 -10.04 0.23 3.53
CA HIS A 32 -9.22 -0.79 2.88
C HIS A 32 -7.86 -0.79 3.56
N THR A 33 -7.37 -1.95 3.97
CA THR A 33 -6.04 -2.05 4.57
C THR A 33 -5.14 -2.88 3.69
N PHE A 34 -3.94 -2.35 3.48
CA PHE A 34 -2.86 -2.97 2.74
C PHE A 34 -1.65 -3.11 3.65
N VAL A 35 -0.95 -4.23 3.53
CA VAL A 35 0.25 -4.54 4.34
C VAL A 35 1.35 -5.05 3.42
N ILE A 36 2.58 -4.61 3.66
CA ILE A 36 3.78 -5.15 3.00
C ILE A 36 4.09 -6.54 3.58
N GLY A 37 4.10 -7.56 2.72
CA GLY A 37 4.51 -8.92 3.04
C GLY A 37 6.02 -9.07 3.24
N HIS A 38 6.47 -10.26 3.65
CA HIS A 38 7.90 -10.55 3.82
C HIS A 38 8.69 -10.62 2.51
N ASP A 39 8.01 -10.92 1.41
CA ASP A 39 8.52 -10.87 0.05
C ASP A 39 8.53 -9.44 -0.53
N GLY A 40 8.18 -8.45 0.29
CA GLY A 40 8.01 -7.06 -0.12
C GLY A 40 6.75 -6.82 -0.95
N GLN A 41 5.90 -7.83 -1.21
CA GLN A 41 4.69 -7.62 -2.00
C GLN A 41 3.57 -7.05 -1.14
N TRP A 42 2.73 -6.20 -1.74
CA TRP A 42 1.53 -5.73 -1.06
C TRP A 42 0.45 -6.81 -1.08
N ALA A 43 -0.17 -7.00 0.07
CA ALA A 43 -1.33 -7.85 0.25
C ALA A 43 -2.48 -7.05 0.88
N THR A 44 -3.71 -7.46 0.61
CA THR A 44 -4.85 -6.97 1.40
C THR A 44 -4.83 -7.63 2.77
N GLU A 45 -5.02 -6.83 3.81
CA GLU A 45 -5.28 -7.40 5.13
C GLU A 45 -6.68 -8.03 5.09
N PRO A 46 -6.81 -9.35 5.30
CA PRO A 46 -8.12 -9.95 5.47
C PRO A 46 -8.80 -9.33 6.70
N ASP A 47 -10.13 -9.34 6.72
CA ASP A 47 -10.94 -8.80 7.81
C ASP A 47 -10.41 -9.30 9.18
N LEU A 48 -9.65 -8.43 9.86
CA LEU A 48 -8.85 -8.72 11.05
C LEU A 48 -9.62 -9.47 12.15
N PRO A 49 -10.91 -9.18 12.43
CA PRO A 49 -11.66 -9.90 13.45
C PRO A 49 -11.70 -11.41 13.18
N LYS A 50 -11.96 -11.81 11.93
CA LYS A 50 -12.05 -13.23 11.54
C LYS A 50 -10.69 -13.92 11.52
N LEU A 51 -9.62 -13.17 11.24
CA LEU A 51 -8.27 -13.73 11.22
C LEU A 51 -7.72 -13.91 12.65
N LEU A 52 -7.96 -12.94 13.52
CA LEU A 52 -7.58 -13.00 14.94
C LEU A 52 -8.27 -14.14 15.68
N GLU A 53 -9.54 -14.43 15.37
CA GLU A 53 -10.24 -15.62 15.88
C GLU A 53 -9.54 -16.92 15.44
N ARG A 54 -9.10 -17.02 14.18
CA ARG A 54 -8.39 -18.20 13.66
C ARG A 54 -6.97 -18.34 14.19
N THR A 55 -6.26 -17.24 14.43
CA THR A 55 -4.88 -17.27 14.96
C THR A 55 -4.83 -17.51 16.46
N ALA A 56 -5.81 -16.98 17.21
CA ALA A 56 -6.00 -17.33 18.61
C ALA A 56 -6.30 -18.83 18.79
N ALA A 57 -7.11 -19.41 17.89
CA ALA A 57 -7.36 -20.86 17.87
C ALA A 57 -6.13 -21.70 17.49
N ALA A 58 -5.15 -21.12 16.79
CA ALA A 58 -3.95 -21.81 16.31
C ALA A 58 -2.74 -21.69 17.28
N GLY A 59 -2.89 -21.07 18.45
CA GLY A 59 -1.85 -21.04 19.49
C GLY A 59 -0.64 -20.15 19.21
N TYR A 60 -0.70 -19.28 18.19
CA TYR A 60 0.38 -18.31 17.94
C TYR A 60 0.34 -17.20 18.99
N GLY A 61 1.41 -17.11 19.78
CA GLY A 61 1.55 -16.20 20.92
C GLY A 61 1.30 -14.73 20.57
N ARG A 62 0.53 -14.07 21.44
CA ARG A 62 0.12 -12.66 21.46
C ARG A 62 -0.46 -12.09 20.14
N PRO A 63 -1.78 -11.88 20.06
CA PRO A 63 -2.42 -11.26 18.91
C PRO A 63 -2.09 -9.77 18.84
N GLY A 64 -1.79 -9.26 17.64
CA GLY A 64 -2.05 -7.84 17.33
C GLY A 64 -0.94 -7.01 16.68
N ARG A 65 0.25 -7.55 16.36
CA ARG A 65 1.24 -6.81 15.55
C ARG A 65 1.18 -7.21 14.07
N PRO A 66 1.07 -6.26 13.14
CA PRO A 66 1.08 -6.53 11.69
C PRO A 66 2.33 -7.30 11.22
N ALA A 67 3.48 -7.05 11.86
CA ALA A 67 4.72 -7.77 11.61
C ALA A 67 4.61 -9.29 11.91
N ASP A 68 3.82 -9.68 12.91
CA ASP A 68 3.64 -11.08 13.27
C ASP A 68 2.72 -11.80 12.27
N LEU A 69 1.72 -11.09 11.73
CA LEU A 69 0.84 -11.59 10.67
C LEU A 69 1.56 -11.78 9.34
N ALA A 70 2.46 -10.84 9.01
CA ALA A 70 3.35 -11.00 7.88
C ALA A 70 4.24 -12.24 8.08
N ARG A 71 4.88 -12.35 9.26
CA ARG A 71 5.86 -13.40 9.57
C ARG A 71 5.25 -14.79 9.65
N ALA A 72 3.99 -14.87 10.03
CA ALA A 72 3.22 -16.11 10.04
C ALA A 72 2.75 -16.58 8.64
N GLY A 73 3.11 -15.89 7.56
CA GLY A 73 2.65 -16.23 6.20
C GLY A 73 1.12 -16.12 6.06
N MET A 74 0.50 -15.25 6.87
CA MET A 74 -0.95 -15.07 6.96
C MET A 74 -1.46 -13.93 6.07
N LEU A 75 -0.56 -13.13 5.49
CA LEU A 75 -0.84 -12.21 4.39
C LEU A 75 -0.95 -13.01 3.08
N ARG A 76 -2.08 -13.70 2.91
CA ARG A 76 -2.21 -14.81 1.96
C ARG A 76 -2.69 -14.46 0.55
N ARG A 77 -3.02 -13.19 0.26
CA ARG A 77 -3.50 -12.83 -1.06
C ARG A 77 -2.74 -11.65 -1.65
N PRO A 78 -1.96 -11.86 -2.74
CA PRO A 78 -1.43 -10.76 -3.51
C PRO A 78 -2.59 -9.88 -4.00
N LEU A 79 -2.28 -8.62 -4.30
CA LEU A 79 -3.27 -7.73 -4.89
C LEU A 79 -3.88 -8.37 -6.15
N PRO A 80 -5.21 -8.42 -6.29
CA PRO A 80 -5.83 -8.78 -7.56
C PRO A 80 -5.42 -7.77 -8.64
N ALA A 81 -5.42 -8.19 -9.91
CA ALA A 81 -4.99 -7.33 -11.04
C ALA A 81 -5.63 -5.93 -11.02
N THR A 82 -6.88 -5.86 -10.56
CA THR A 82 -7.59 -4.62 -10.27
C THR A 82 -8.19 -4.65 -8.86
N VAL A 83 -8.06 -3.54 -8.14
CA VAL A 83 -8.61 -3.34 -6.79
C VAL A 83 -9.71 -2.30 -6.88
N THR A 84 -10.92 -2.67 -6.45
CA THR A 84 -12.06 -1.76 -6.34
C THR A 84 -12.09 -1.13 -4.95
N LEU A 85 -11.84 0.18 -4.89
CA LEU A 85 -12.02 0.98 -3.69
C LEU A 85 -13.51 1.30 -3.47
N SER A 86 -13.87 1.72 -2.27
CA SER A 86 -15.27 1.77 -1.77
C SER A 86 -16.25 2.68 -2.53
N THR A 87 -15.75 3.54 -3.43
CA THR A 87 -16.58 4.36 -4.34
C THR A 87 -16.76 3.76 -5.74
N GLY A 88 -16.35 2.50 -5.95
CA GLY A 88 -16.29 1.88 -7.27
C GLY A 88 -15.08 2.34 -8.09
N ALA A 89 -14.12 3.04 -7.47
CA ALA A 89 -12.88 3.40 -8.15
C ALA A 89 -12.02 2.15 -8.33
N THR A 90 -11.81 1.76 -9.57
CA THR A 90 -10.97 0.62 -9.93
C THR A 90 -9.56 1.10 -10.21
N VAL A 91 -8.58 0.56 -9.48
CA VAL A 91 -7.16 0.88 -9.63
C VAL A 91 -6.42 -0.41 -9.98
N SER A 92 -5.48 -0.36 -10.93
CA SER A 92 -4.64 -1.52 -11.23
C SER A 92 -3.70 -1.83 -10.06
N ALA A 93 -3.37 -3.11 -9.86
CA ALA A 93 -2.41 -3.53 -8.83
C ALA A 93 -1.06 -2.81 -8.96
N GLY A 94 -0.58 -2.62 -10.19
CA GLY A 94 0.68 -1.93 -10.47
C GLY A 94 0.65 -0.47 -10.01
N ALA A 95 -0.37 0.28 -10.43
CA ALA A 95 -0.54 1.67 -10.01
C ALA A 95 -0.70 1.79 -8.49
N LEU A 96 -1.51 0.91 -7.89
CA LEU A 96 -1.71 0.89 -6.44
C LEU A 96 -0.41 0.57 -5.69
N THR A 97 0.39 -0.38 -6.17
CA THR A 97 1.69 -0.74 -5.56
C THR A 97 2.63 0.46 -5.50
N VAL A 98 2.77 1.20 -6.60
CA VAL A 98 3.63 2.39 -6.64
C VAL A 98 3.14 3.47 -5.68
N ILE A 99 1.81 3.66 -5.56
CA ILE A 99 1.21 4.59 -4.60
C ILE A 99 1.51 4.17 -3.17
N LEU A 100 1.29 2.89 -2.84
CA LEU A 100 1.52 2.37 -1.51
C LEU A 100 3.01 2.41 -1.13
N ASP A 101 3.92 2.12 -2.07
CA ASP A 101 5.36 2.24 -1.88
C ASP A 101 5.79 3.69 -1.60
N ALA A 102 5.26 4.65 -2.35
CA ALA A 102 5.54 6.06 -2.10
C ALA A 102 5.09 6.49 -0.70
N LEU A 103 3.86 6.12 -0.30
CA LEU A 103 3.32 6.41 1.03
C LEU A 103 4.14 5.74 2.13
N ALA A 104 4.50 4.47 1.96
CA ALA A 104 5.30 3.73 2.94
C ALA A 104 6.71 4.31 3.09
N GLY A 105 7.34 4.72 1.99
CA GLY A 105 8.66 5.37 2.00
C GLY A 105 8.67 6.72 2.73
N ASP A 106 7.54 7.42 2.77
CA ASP A 106 7.33 8.68 3.53
C ASP A 106 6.80 8.43 4.96
N GLY A 107 6.58 7.17 5.35
CA GLY A 107 6.04 6.81 6.67
C GLY A 107 4.54 7.10 6.84
N ARG A 108 3.79 7.28 5.76
CA ARG A 108 2.34 7.55 5.82
C ARG A 108 1.54 6.28 5.93
N HIS A 109 0.77 6.16 7.01
CA HIS A 109 -0.06 5.00 7.29
C HIS A 109 -1.53 5.16 6.91
N ARG A 110 -1.96 6.38 6.57
CA ARG A 110 -3.35 6.72 6.26
C ARG A 110 -3.40 7.59 5.01
N VAL A 111 -4.38 7.33 4.16
CA VAL A 111 -4.64 8.13 2.96
C VAL A 111 -6.13 8.10 2.63
N ASP A 112 -6.69 9.21 2.14
CA ASP A 112 -8.07 9.26 1.67
C ASP A 112 -8.22 8.64 0.27
N VAL A 113 -9.31 7.92 0.01
CA VAL A 113 -9.66 7.41 -1.33
C VAL A 113 -9.69 8.54 -2.37
N ALA A 114 -10.09 9.76 -2.02
CA ALA A 114 -10.10 10.92 -2.91
C ALA A 114 -8.70 11.31 -3.39
N ASP A 115 -7.69 11.20 -2.51
CA ASP A 115 -6.29 11.47 -2.87
C ASP A 115 -5.76 10.38 -3.80
N VAL A 116 -6.07 9.11 -3.51
CA VAL A 116 -5.71 7.99 -4.40
C VAL A 116 -6.34 8.16 -5.79
N LYS A 117 -7.61 8.55 -5.85
CA LYS A 117 -8.30 8.87 -7.12
C LYS A 117 -7.62 10.01 -7.87
N ARG A 118 -7.26 11.10 -7.17
CA ARG A 118 -6.57 12.25 -7.76
C ARG A 118 -5.24 11.80 -8.36
N VAL A 119 -4.48 10.99 -7.64
CA VAL A 119 -3.20 10.44 -8.12
C VAL A 119 -3.41 9.56 -9.36
N VAL A 120 -4.32 8.60 -9.32
CA VAL A 120 -4.60 7.71 -10.47
C VAL A 120 -5.09 8.49 -11.68
N SER A 121 -5.97 9.47 -11.49
CA SER A 121 -6.50 10.29 -12.57
C SER A 121 -5.45 11.17 -13.22
N GLN A 122 -4.51 11.72 -12.45
CA GLN A 122 -3.51 12.68 -12.96
C GLN A 122 -2.21 12.02 -13.40
N LEU A 123 -1.81 10.92 -12.74
CA LEU A 123 -0.54 10.23 -12.98
C LEU A 123 -0.72 8.88 -13.66
N GLY A 124 -1.94 8.42 -13.93
CA GLY A 124 -2.24 7.12 -14.53
C GLY A 124 -1.36 6.75 -15.74
N PRO A 125 -1.26 7.62 -16.77
CA PRO A 125 -0.39 7.35 -17.92
C PRO A 125 1.10 7.23 -17.55
N ARG A 126 1.57 7.99 -16.57
CA ARG A 126 2.96 7.95 -16.09
C ARG A 126 3.23 6.69 -15.28
N LEU A 127 2.27 6.26 -14.46
CA LEU A 127 2.34 5.00 -13.71
C LEU A 127 2.35 3.78 -14.64
N ALA A 128 1.60 3.84 -15.74
CA ALA A 128 1.63 2.80 -16.78
C ALA A 128 2.99 2.77 -17.48
N ALA A 129 3.49 3.91 -17.96
CA ALA A 129 4.77 4.00 -18.65
C ALA A 129 5.95 3.54 -17.77
N LEU A 130 5.87 3.72 -16.45
CA LEU A 130 6.88 3.24 -15.51
C LEU A 130 7.03 1.72 -15.53
N ALA A 131 5.95 0.97 -15.80
CA ALA A 131 5.99 -0.49 -15.88
C ALA A 131 6.69 -1.00 -17.14
N ASP A 132 6.75 -0.19 -18.19
CA ASP A 132 7.38 -0.52 -19.47
C ASP A 132 8.87 -0.16 -19.51
N LEU A 133 9.37 0.59 -18.52
CA LEU A 133 10.78 0.95 -18.44
C LEU A 133 11.62 -0.25 -18.00
N PRO A 134 12.76 -0.52 -18.66
CA PRO A 134 13.68 -1.57 -18.21
C PRO A 134 14.28 -1.21 -16.86
N ASP A 135 14.62 -2.23 -16.07
CA ASP A 135 15.32 -2.05 -14.80
C ASP A 135 16.67 -1.35 -15.02
N GLY A 136 16.95 -0.32 -14.21
CA GLY A 136 18.16 0.48 -14.29
C GLY A 136 18.00 1.91 -13.77
N ASP A 137 19.06 2.70 -13.89
CA ASP A 137 19.13 4.06 -13.33
C ASP A 137 18.01 4.98 -13.84
N THR A 138 17.65 4.86 -15.13
CA THR A 138 16.56 5.62 -15.75
C THR A 138 15.22 5.33 -15.08
N ARG A 139 14.92 4.05 -14.83
CA ARG A 139 13.70 3.64 -14.13
C ARG A 139 13.69 4.16 -12.69
N HIS A 140 14.81 4.04 -11.97
CA HIS A 140 14.90 4.56 -10.59
C HIS A 140 14.79 6.08 -10.50
N ALA A 141 15.27 6.83 -11.49
CA ALA A 141 15.07 8.27 -11.56
C ALA A 141 13.60 8.62 -11.81
N ALA A 142 12.95 7.93 -12.75
CA ALA A 142 11.52 8.09 -13.03
C ALA A 142 10.64 7.72 -11.82
N GLU A 143 10.93 6.61 -11.14
CA GLU A 143 10.28 6.17 -9.91
C GLU A 143 10.34 7.24 -8.82
N ARG A 144 11.53 7.79 -8.54
CA ARG A 144 11.69 8.87 -7.56
C ARG A 144 10.85 10.09 -7.91
N ALA A 145 10.85 10.51 -9.17
CA ALA A 145 10.06 11.66 -9.63
C ALA A 145 8.55 11.41 -9.47
N VAL A 146 8.09 10.19 -9.80
CA VAL A 146 6.69 9.79 -9.61
C VAL A 146 6.33 9.75 -8.12
N HIS A 147 7.20 9.22 -7.26
CA HIS A 147 6.97 9.16 -5.81
C HIS A 147 6.77 10.56 -5.21
N GLN A 148 7.62 11.52 -5.55
CA GLN A 148 7.46 12.91 -5.11
C GLN A 148 6.15 13.53 -5.60
N GLN A 149 5.72 13.19 -6.83
CA GLN A 149 4.44 13.62 -7.37
C GLN A 149 3.22 12.98 -6.67
N ILE A 150 3.35 11.75 -6.19
CA ILE A 150 2.31 11.08 -5.39
C ILE A 150 2.21 11.76 -4.03
N LEU A 151 3.34 11.94 -3.34
CA LEU A 151 3.40 12.51 -1.99
C LEU A 151 2.90 13.96 -1.91
N SER A 152 3.13 14.76 -2.96
CA SER A 152 2.63 16.13 -3.07
C SER A 152 1.11 16.21 -3.32
N ARG A 153 0.49 15.14 -3.84
CA ARG A 153 -0.95 15.09 -4.15
C ARG A 153 -1.79 14.43 -3.08
N CYS A 154 -1.18 13.51 -2.34
CA CYS A 154 -1.73 12.99 -1.09
C CYS A 154 -1.53 14.07 -0.03
N THR A 155 -2.61 14.71 0.40
CA THR A 155 -2.57 15.79 1.41
C THR A 155 -3.32 15.41 2.69
N SER A 156 -4.11 14.33 2.64
CA SER A 156 -4.72 13.73 3.82
C SER A 156 -3.64 13.21 4.77
N VAL A 157 -3.72 13.62 6.04
CA VAL A 157 -2.89 13.18 7.18
C VAL A 157 -3.73 12.33 8.12
#